data_AF-A0A9X1YGB9-F1
#
_entry.id   AF-A0A9X1YGB9-F1
#
_cell.length_a   1.000
_cell.length_b   1.000
_cell.length_c   1.000
_cell.angle_alpha   90.00
_cell.angle_beta   90.00
_cell.angle_gamma   90.00
#
_symmetry.space_group_name_H-M   'P 1'
#
loop_
_entity.id
_entity.type
_entity.pdbx_description
1 polymer ?
#
loop_
_entity_poly.entity_id
_entity_poly.type
_entity_poly.pdbx_seq_one_letter_code
_entity_poly.pdbx_strand_id
1 'polypeptide(L)'
;MSRLVHLGAACGAALLLAGCVAAGDHATAVGASGGANDRLTVGTVQREIRVGMTSADVVGVLGSPNMVTTDDRRRENWVYDRVSSETVYSSSTGGATALFIGGAASAGAARRSQRTLTIIIRFDEASRVRDFSYRSSSF
;
A
#
# COMPACT_ATOMS: atom_id res chain seq x y z
N MET A 1 25.57 2.74 60.47
CA MET A 1 26.00 2.80 59.05
C MET A 1 25.08 1.91 58.22
N SER A 2 23.83 2.33 57.97
CA SER A 2 22.86 1.46 57.26
C SER A 2 21.73 2.21 56.54
N ARG A 3 21.84 3.54 56.35
CA ARG A 3 20.76 4.34 55.71
C ARG A 3 21.18 5.03 54.41
N LEU A 4 22.36 4.72 53.87
CA LEU A 4 22.91 5.36 52.67
C LEU A 4 22.96 4.46 51.43
N VAL A 5 22.34 3.27 51.47
CA VAL A 5 22.33 2.33 50.31
C VAL A 5 21.01 2.42 49.52
N HIS A 6 19.93 2.95 50.11
CA HIS A 6 18.63 3.01 49.43
C HIS A 6 18.45 4.23 48.52
N LEU A 7 19.32 5.24 48.59
CA LEU A 7 19.22 6.41 47.71
C LEU A 7 19.83 6.18 46.32
N GLY A 8 20.74 5.22 46.18
CA GLY A 8 21.38 4.88 44.89
C GLY A 8 20.53 3.99 43.98
N ALA A 9 19.55 3.27 44.53
CA ALA A 9 18.72 2.33 43.76
C ALA A 9 17.53 3.00 43.04
N ALA A 10 17.16 4.22 43.42
CA ALA A 10 15.98 4.89 42.88
C ALA A 10 16.24 5.67 41.57
N CYS A 11 17.50 6.00 41.26
CA CYS A 11 17.83 6.82 40.08
C CYS A 11 18.09 5.99 38.82
N GLY A 12 18.37 4.67 38.95
CA GLY A 12 18.68 3.79 37.81
C GLY A 12 17.49 3.30 37.00
N ALA A 13 16.25 3.47 37.49
CA ALA A 13 15.05 2.92 36.84
C ALA A 13 14.35 3.87 35.86
N ALA A 14 14.79 5.13 35.74
CA ALA A 14 14.06 6.17 35.01
C ALA A 14 14.45 6.35 33.53
N LEU A 15 15.41 5.58 33.00
CA LEU A 15 16.00 5.83 31.67
C LEU A 15 15.62 4.83 30.56
N LEU A 16 14.64 3.94 30.78
CA LEU A 16 14.27 2.89 29.80
C LEU A 16 12.93 3.13 29.08
N LEU A 17 12.29 4.29 29.20
CA LEU A 17 10.91 4.51 28.72
C LEU A 17 10.75 5.39 27.47
N ALA A 18 11.83 5.86 26.84
CA ALA A 18 11.73 6.70 25.64
C ALA A 18 12.03 5.90 24.37
N GLY A 19 11.11 5.03 23.94
CA GLY A 19 11.35 4.21 22.75
C GLY A 19 10.17 3.40 22.23
N CYS A 20 8.93 3.84 22.46
CA CYS A 20 7.77 3.25 21.78
C CYS A 20 7.34 4.20 20.65
N VAL A 21 8.02 4.14 19.51
CA VAL A 21 7.43 4.67 18.26
C VAL A 21 6.20 3.82 17.97
N ALA A 22 5.04 4.45 17.90
CA ALA A 22 3.80 3.77 17.60
C ALA A 22 3.86 3.23 16.16
N ALA A 23 3.57 1.93 15.98
CA ALA A 23 3.54 1.28 14.67
C ALA A 23 2.63 1.98 13.62
N GLY A 24 1.75 2.88 14.05
CA GLY A 24 0.93 3.72 13.18
C GLY A 24 1.72 4.73 12.34
N ASP A 25 2.85 5.26 12.83
CA ASP A 25 3.64 6.27 12.11
C ASP A 25 4.41 5.69 10.91
N HIS A 26 4.60 4.37 10.87
CA HIS A 26 5.23 3.70 9.73
C HIS A 26 4.28 3.53 8.54
N ALA A 27 2.98 3.29 8.77
CA ALA A 27 2.02 3.06 7.69
C ALA A 27 1.76 4.32 6.84
N THR A 28 1.79 5.49 7.46
CA THR A 28 1.62 6.79 6.80
C THR A 28 2.84 7.17 5.94
N ALA A 29 4.05 6.79 6.34
CA ALA A 29 5.27 7.04 5.58
C ALA A 29 5.38 6.20 4.28
N VAL A 30 4.86 4.96 4.26
CA VAL A 30 4.90 4.12 3.04
C VAL A 30 3.77 4.46 2.06
N GLY A 31 2.64 4.99 2.55
CA GLY A 31 1.50 5.41 1.72
C GLY A 31 1.72 6.71 0.95
N ALA A 32 2.71 7.53 1.34
CA ALA A 32 2.99 8.84 0.76
C ALA A 32 3.73 8.79 -0.61
N SER A 33 4.11 7.60 -1.09
CA SER A 33 4.65 7.40 -2.46
C SER A 33 3.54 7.40 -3.53
N GLY A 34 2.67 8.43 -3.52
CA GLY A 34 1.41 8.51 -4.26
C GLY A 34 1.47 9.25 -5.60
N GLY A 35 2.47 8.98 -6.47
CA GLY A 35 2.66 9.76 -7.71
C GLY A 35 1.82 9.30 -8.91
N ALA A 36 1.79 8.00 -9.18
CA ALA A 36 1.14 7.39 -10.36
C ALA A 36 0.13 6.29 -10.01
N ASN A 37 0.38 5.58 -8.90
CA ASN A 37 -0.41 4.42 -8.46
C ASN A 37 -1.83 4.77 -8.00
N ASP A 38 -2.12 6.03 -7.66
CA ASP A 38 -3.45 6.42 -7.17
C ASP A 38 -4.47 6.59 -8.32
N ARG A 39 -4.00 6.99 -9.51
CA ARG A 39 -4.84 7.19 -10.71
C ARG A 39 -5.13 5.89 -11.46
N LEU A 40 -4.35 4.84 -11.20
CA LEU A 40 -4.42 3.57 -11.92
C LEU A 40 -5.56 2.70 -11.40
N THR A 41 -6.75 2.86 -11.99
CA THR A 41 -7.92 2.02 -11.74
C THR A 41 -8.53 1.53 -13.04
N VAL A 42 -9.25 0.40 -12.98
CA VAL A 42 -10.01 -0.11 -14.14
C VAL A 42 -11.01 0.95 -14.64
N GLY A 43 -11.67 1.66 -13.72
CA GLY A 43 -12.62 2.72 -14.07
C GLY A 43 -11.97 3.92 -14.78
N THR A 44 -10.76 4.32 -14.37
CA THR A 44 -9.99 5.36 -15.06
C THR A 44 -9.71 4.94 -16.50
N VAL A 45 -9.21 3.72 -16.70
CA VAL A 45 -8.91 3.20 -18.05
C VAL A 45 -10.16 3.14 -18.92
N GLN A 46 -11.25 2.58 -18.41
CA GLN A 46 -12.51 2.48 -19.17
C GLN A 46 -13.11 3.84 -19.55
N ARG A 47 -12.93 4.86 -18.71
CA ARG A 47 -13.50 6.20 -18.93
C ARG A 47 -12.63 7.08 -19.82
N GLU A 48 -11.31 7.03 -19.64
CA GLU A 48 -10.38 8.00 -20.20
C GLU A 48 -9.56 7.45 -21.37
N ILE A 49 -9.24 6.15 -21.40
CA ILE A 49 -8.44 5.56 -22.47
C ILE A 49 -9.32 5.14 -23.65
N ARG A 50 -8.90 5.55 -24.84
CA ARG A 50 -9.61 5.30 -26.10
C ARG A 50 -8.64 4.88 -27.18
N VAL A 51 -9.11 4.03 -28.10
CA VAL A 51 -8.40 3.71 -29.34
C VAL A 51 -8.18 5.02 -30.13
N GLY A 52 -6.97 5.18 -30.65
CA GLY A 52 -6.50 6.36 -31.40
C GLY A 52 -5.76 7.40 -30.57
N MET A 53 -5.80 7.34 -29.23
CA MET A 53 -5.05 8.28 -28.36
C MET A 53 -3.55 8.20 -28.61
N THR A 54 -2.85 9.31 -28.49
CA THR A 54 -1.38 9.30 -28.58
C THR A 54 -0.77 8.74 -27.31
N SER A 55 0.44 8.20 -27.39
CA SER A 55 1.22 7.81 -26.21
C SER A 55 1.37 8.94 -25.19
N ALA A 56 1.53 10.18 -25.64
CA ALA A 56 1.58 11.35 -24.78
C ALA A 56 0.27 11.59 -24.01
N ASP A 57 -0.89 11.44 -24.67
CA ASP A 57 -2.18 11.56 -24.01
C ASP A 57 -2.38 10.46 -22.95
N VAL A 58 -1.93 9.24 -23.24
CA VAL A 58 -1.97 8.11 -22.29
C VAL A 58 -1.11 8.41 -21.06
N VAL A 59 0.10 8.96 -21.24
CA VAL A 59 0.94 9.40 -20.10
C VAL A 59 0.25 10.53 -19.32
N GLY A 60 -0.43 11.45 -19.99
CA GLY A 60 -1.20 12.50 -19.32
C GLY A 60 -2.30 11.98 -18.39
N VAL A 61 -2.89 10.83 -18.74
CA VAL A 61 -3.96 10.18 -17.97
C VAL A 61 -3.42 9.24 -16.88
N LEU A 62 -2.55 8.30 -17.26
CA LEU A 62 -2.11 7.19 -16.40
C LEU A 62 -0.72 7.41 -15.78
N GLY A 63 0.03 8.39 -16.25
CA GLY A 63 1.45 8.56 -15.93
C GLY A 63 2.37 7.63 -16.72
N SER A 64 3.63 7.58 -16.31
CA SER A 64 4.64 6.70 -16.92
C SER A 64 4.31 5.23 -16.67
N PRO A 65 4.48 4.35 -17.67
CA PRO A 65 4.28 2.92 -17.50
C PRO A 65 5.38 2.31 -16.63
N ASN A 66 5.09 1.14 -16.06
CA ASN A 66 6.06 0.36 -15.29
C ASN A 66 7.05 -0.35 -16.21
N MET A 67 6.60 -0.73 -17.41
CA MET A 67 7.42 -1.42 -18.41
C MET A 67 6.94 -1.10 -19.82
N VAL A 68 7.88 -0.94 -20.75
CA VAL A 68 7.64 -0.80 -22.18
C VAL A 68 8.29 -1.99 -22.88
N THR A 69 7.53 -2.68 -23.70
CA THR A 69 8.01 -3.75 -24.57
C THR A 69 7.66 -3.46 -26.02
N THR A 70 8.22 -4.21 -26.94
CA THR A 70 8.02 -4.01 -28.37
C THR A 70 7.69 -5.35 -29.02
N ASP A 71 6.72 -5.36 -29.95
CA ASP A 71 6.35 -6.55 -30.71
C ASP A 71 7.21 -6.78 -31.97
N ASP A 72 6.91 -7.85 -32.70
CA ASP A 72 7.56 -8.28 -33.95
C ASP A 72 7.59 -7.21 -35.04
N ARG A 73 6.66 -6.24 -35.01
CA ARG A 73 6.56 -5.14 -35.97
C ARG A 73 7.14 -3.84 -35.43
N ARG A 74 7.93 -3.90 -34.36
CA ARG A 74 8.50 -2.74 -33.66
C ARG A 74 7.46 -1.79 -33.05
N ARG A 75 6.29 -2.30 -32.67
CA ARG A 75 5.21 -1.50 -32.08
C ARG A 75 5.19 -1.65 -30.56
N GLU A 76 4.93 -0.58 -29.85
CA GLU A 76 5.07 -0.54 -28.39
C GLU A 76 3.88 -1.19 -27.67
N ASN A 77 4.17 -1.88 -26.57
CA ASN A 77 3.18 -2.34 -25.60
C ASN A 77 3.63 -1.90 -24.21
N TRP A 78 2.81 -1.09 -23.56
CA TRP A 78 3.09 -0.51 -22.25
C TRP A 78 2.31 -1.26 -21.18
N VAL A 79 2.97 -1.57 -20.07
CA VAL A 79 2.41 -2.30 -18.94
C VAL A 79 2.39 -1.39 -17.71
N TYR A 80 1.24 -1.36 -17.05
CA TYR A 80 0.98 -0.65 -15.82
C TYR A 80 0.51 -1.64 -14.77
N ASP A 81 1.19 -1.71 -13.64
CA ASP A 81 0.85 -2.62 -12.55
C ASP A 81 0.63 -1.84 -11.25
N ARG A 82 -0.44 -2.20 -10.52
CA ARG A 82 -0.74 -1.75 -9.16
C ARG A 82 -0.93 -2.93 -8.24
N VAL A 83 -0.16 -2.98 -7.15
CA VAL A 83 -0.38 -3.89 -6.04
C VAL A 83 -0.86 -3.09 -4.84
N SER A 84 -2.02 -3.45 -4.28
CA SER A 84 -2.63 -2.80 -3.12
C SER A 84 -2.77 -3.82 -2.00
N SER A 85 -2.37 -3.46 -0.78
CA SER A 85 -2.56 -4.31 0.41
C SER A 85 -3.49 -3.61 1.40
N GLU A 86 -4.56 -4.29 1.79
CA GLU A 86 -5.52 -3.84 2.80
C GLU A 86 -5.37 -4.74 4.04
N THR A 87 -5.17 -4.17 5.22
CA THR A 87 -5.15 -4.92 6.48
C THR A 87 -6.24 -4.40 7.40
N VAL A 88 -7.22 -5.25 7.72
CA VAL A 88 -8.32 -4.96 8.65
C VAL A 88 -7.99 -5.57 10.00
N TYR A 89 -7.89 -4.75 11.04
CA TYR A 89 -7.71 -5.19 12.42
C TYR A 89 -9.03 -5.09 13.18
N SER A 90 -9.45 -6.17 13.83
CA SER A 90 -10.58 -6.20 14.75
C SER A 90 -10.06 -6.52 16.16
N SER A 91 -10.20 -5.57 17.08
CA SER A 91 -9.92 -5.75 18.49
C SER A 91 -11.23 -5.73 19.27
N SER A 92 -11.59 -6.86 19.90
CA SER A 92 -12.65 -6.85 20.90
C SER A 92 -12.04 -6.56 22.27
N THR A 93 -12.18 -5.32 22.75
CA THR A 93 -11.91 -5.01 24.15
C THR A 93 -13.11 -5.50 24.95
N GLY A 94 -13.00 -6.71 25.52
CA GLY A 94 -14.01 -7.30 26.39
C GLY A 94 -14.20 -6.47 27.66
N GLY A 95 -15.06 -5.46 27.59
CA GLY A 95 -15.49 -4.64 28.71
C GLY A 95 -16.26 -5.46 29.75
N ALA A 96 -16.10 -5.08 31.01
CA ALA A 96 -16.64 -5.65 32.25
C ALA A 96 -15.99 -6.95 32.79
N THR A 97 -15.69 -7.98 31.98
CA THR A 97 -15.11 -9.24 32.51
C THR A 97 -13.58 -9.24 32.61
N ALA A 98 -12.88 -8.39 31.85
CA ALA A 98 -11.40 -8.37 31.82
C ALA A 98 -10.74 -7.87 33.12
N LEU A 99 -11.50 -7.26 34.03
CA LEU A 99 -10.99 -6.82 35.34
C LEU A 99 -11.12 -7.89 36.44
N PHE A 100 -11.89 -8.96 36.21
CA PHE A 100 -12.14 -10.00 37.23
C PHE A 100 -11.28 -11.26 37.06
N ILE A 101 -10.64 -11.44 35.91
CA ILE A 101 -9.71 -12.54 35.63
C ILE A 101 -8.39 -11.87 35.24
N GLY A 102 -7.37 -11.94 36.11
CA GLY A 102 -6.11 -11.19 36.04
C GLY A 102 -5.20 -11.50 34.84
N GLY A 103 -5.70 -11.25 33.63
CA GLY A 103 -4.99 -11.44 32.38
C GLY A 103 -5.86 -10.89 31.25
N ALA A 104 -5.56 -9.67 30.82
CA ALA A 104 -6.18 -9.08 29.64
C ALA A 104 -5.77 -9.88 28.39
N ALA A 105 -6.52 -10.94 28.07
CA ALA A 105 -6.38 -11.63 26.79
C ALA A 105 -7.09 -10.80 25.72
N SER A 106 -6.37 -9.86 25.12
CA SER A 106 -6.83 -9.14 23.93
C SER A 106 -6.86 -10.10 22.74
N ALA A 107 -8.04 -10.65 22.41
CA ALA A 107 -8.24 -11.40 21.18
C ALA A 107 -8.36 -10.40 20.01
N GLY A 108 -7.29 -10.25 19.23
CA GLY A 108 -7.26 -9.47 18.00
C GLY A 108 -7.32 -10.38 16.78
N ALA A 109 -8.19 -10.08 15.81
CA ALA A 109 -8.22 -10.73 14.51
C ALA A 109 -7.73 -9.74 13.43
N ALA A 110 -6.73 -10.12 12.65
CA ALA A 110 -6.24 -9.33 11.52
C ALA A 110 -6.56 -10.06 10.22
N ARG A 111 -7.17 -9.37 9.25
CA ARG A 111 -7.40 -9.87 7.89
C ARG A 111 -6.60 -9.03 6.91
N ARG A 112 -5.65 -9.66 6.22
CA ARG A 112 -4.88 -9.04 5.14
C ARG A 112 -5.47 -9.48 3.81
N SER A 113 -5.72 -8.55 2.90
CA SER A 113 -6.03 -8.84 1.50
C SER A 113 -5.06 -8.09 0.60
N GLN A 114 -4.73 -8.68 -0.54
CA GLN A 114 -3.94 -8.05 -1.58
C GLN A 114 -4.73 -8.04 -2.88
N ARG A 115 -4.67 -6.92 -3.60
CA ARG A 115 -5.29 -6.72 -4.89
C ARG A 115 -4.23 -6.34 -5.89
N THR A 116 -4.19 -7.04 -7.01
CA THR A 116 -3.29 -6.72 -8.13
C THR A 116 -4.13 -6.29 -9.33
N LEU A 117 -3.70 -5.23 -10.01
CA LEU A 117 -4.26 -4.75 -11.26
C LEU A 117 -3.12 -4.59 -12.27
N THR A 118 -3.25 -5.25 -13.41
CA THR A 118 -2.37 -5.10 -14.57
C THR A 118 -3.16 -4.53 -15.71
N ILE A 119 -2.65 -3.49 -16.36
CA ILE A 119 -3.20 -2.88 -17.56
C ILE A 119 -2.14 -2.91 -18.65
N ILE A 120 -2.54 -3.31 -19.85
CA ILE A 120 -1.67 -3.37 -21.03
C ILE A 120 -2.26 -2.44 -22.08
N ILE A 121 -1.51 -1.43 -22.50
CA ILE A 121 -1.85 -0.54 -23.61
C ILE A 121 -0.99 -0.93 -24.81
N ARG A 122 -1.60 -1.15 -25.98
CA ARG A 122 -0.90 -1.56 -27.20
C ARG A 122 -0.97 -0.41 -28.20
N PHE A 123 0.16 -0.03 -28.77
CA PHE A 123 0.27 1.10 -29.72
C PHE A 123 0.54 0.61 -31.14
N ASP A 124 0.05 1.31 -32.15
CA ASP A 124 0.40 1.09 -33.55
C ASP A 124 1.73 1.74 -33.94
N GLU A 125 2.07 1.67 -35.23
CA GLU A 125 3.31 2.24 -35.78
C GLU A 125 3.35 3.78 -35.71
N ALA A 126 2.18 4.42 -35.62
CA ALA A 126 2.05 5.86 -35.45
C ALA A 126 2.03 6.29 -33.97
N SER A 127 2.40 5.37 -33.05
CA SER A 127 2.36 5.59 -31.60
C SER A 127 0.97 5.97 -31.08
N ARG A 128 -0.08 5.40 -31.69
CA ARG A 128 -1.47 5.57 -31.25
C ARG A 128 -2.02 4.29 -30.65
N VAL A 129 -2.86 4.42 -29.62
CA VAL A 129 -3.52 3.29 -28.98
C VAL A 129 -4.31 2.51 -30.02
N ARG A 130 -3.97 1.25 -30.25
CA ARG A 130 -4.75 0.34 -31.10
C ARG A 130 -5.69 -0.55 -30.30
N ASP A 131 -5.31 -0.86 -29.06
CA ASP A 131 -6.01 -1.80 -28.19
C ASP A 131 -5.50 -1.68 -26.75
N PHE A 132 -6.31 -2.11 -25.78
CA PHE A 132 -5.92 -2.19 -24.38
C PHE A 132 -6.67 -3.30 -23.64
N SER A 133 -6.03 -3.90 -22.65
CA SER A 133 -6.60 -4.95 -21.82
C SER A 133 -6.22 -4.77 -20.35
N TYR A 134 -6.96 -5.42 -19.47
CA TYR A 134 -6.69 -5.38 -18.04
C TYR A 134 -6.99 -6.73 -17.37
N ARG A 135 -6.30 -6.98 -16.26
CA ARG A 135 -6.49 -8.14 -15.39
C ARG A 135 -6.47 -7.69 -13.94
N SER A 136 -7.45 -8.12 -13.16
CA SER A 136 -7.48 -7.92 -11.71
C SER A 136 -7.51 -9.26 -10.98
N SER A 137 -6.89 -9.31 -9.80
CA SER A 137 -6.91 -10.47 -8.90
C SER A 137 -6.89 -10.00 -7.44
N SER A 138 -7.53 -10.76 -6.56
CA SER A 138 -7.54 -10.53 -5.12
C SER A 138 -7.35 -11.82 -4.35
N PHE A 139 -6.53 -11.81 -3.30
CA PHE A 139 -6.31 -12.93 -2.39
C PHE A 139 -6.14 -12.45 -0.93
#